data_AF-A0A2S9GB47-F1
#
_entry.id   AF-A0A2S9GB47-F1
#
_cell.length_a   1.000
_cell.length_b   1.000
_cell.length_c   1.000
_cell.angle_alpha   90.00
_cell.angle_beta   90.00
_cell.angle_gamma   90.00
#
_symmetry.space_group_name_H-M   'P 1'
#
loop_
_entity.id
_entity.type
_entity.pdbx_description
1 polymer ?
#
loop_
_entity_poly.entity_id
_entity_poly.type
_entity_poly.pdbx_seq_one_letter_code
_entity_poly.pdbx_strand_id
1 'polypeptide(L)'
;TSGANGIGLLAPLAERGCITLAIHPAMTFVGTEEDVDRLRGTGFGITAGDEIGYAIAQSLVLEIGGEPFRVREDARTLYHAALA
;
A
#
# COMPACT_ATOMS: atom_id res chain seq x y z
N THR A 1 -9.90 2.90 3.28
CA THR A 1 -8.57 3.02 2.64
C THR A 1 -8.68 2.79 1.14
N SER A 2 -7.65 3.11 0.34
CA SER A 2 -7.69 3.02 -1.12
C SER A 2 -6.91 1.80 -1.65
N GLY A 3 -7.53 0.62 -1.70
CA GLY A 3 -6.87 -0.60 -2.18
C GLY A 3 -6.81 -0.74 -3.70
N ALA A 4 -7.86 -0.27 -4.39
CA ALA A 4 -8.03 -0.41 -5.83
C ALA A 4 -7.18 0.55 -6.68
N ASN A 5 -6.59 1.57 -6.05
CA ASN A 5 -5.76 2.53 -6.75
C ASN A 5 -4.28 2.25 -6.51
N GLY A 6 -3.51 2.24 -7.59
CA GLY A 6 -2.05 2.17 -7.53
C GLY A 6 -1.40 3.55 -7.71
N ILE A 7 -0.14 3.55 -8.16
CA ILE A 7 0.65 4.78 -8.32
C ILE A 7 0.33 5.55 -9.61
N GLY A 8 -0.43 4.97 -10.54
CA GLY A 8 -0.79 5.63 -11.81
C GLY A 8 -1.53 6.95 -11.61
N LEU A 9 -2.34 7.07 -10.55
CA LEU A 9 -2.98 8.34 -10.16
C LEU A 9 -1.97 9.44 -9.78
N LEU A 10 -0.76 9.05 -9.37
CA LEU A 10 0.31 9.94 -8.94
C LEU A 10 1.30 10.25 -10.08
N ALA A 11 1.02 9.84 -11.33
CA ALA A 11 1.90 10.08 -12.47
C ALA A 11 2.35 11.55 -12.63
N PRO A 12 1.49 12.58 -12.45
CA PRO A 12 1.92 13.98 -12.53
C PRO A 12 2.97 14.37 -11.46
N LEU A 13 3.03 13.64 -10.35
CA LEU A 13 4.06 13.83 -9.32
C LEU A 13 5.35 13.08 -9.68
N ALA A 14 5.22 11.87 -10.23
CA ALA A 14 6.37 11.12 -10.73
C ALA A 14 7.13 11.88 -11.83
N GLU A 15 6.42 12.55 -12.73
CA GLU A 15 6.99 13.43 -13.77
C GLU A 15 7.81 14.60 -13.19
N ARG A 16 7.55 14.97 -11.94
CA ARG A 16 8.27 16.02 -11.20
C ARG A 16 9.41 15.46 -10.34
N GLY A 17 9.74 14.18 -10.49
CA GLY A 17 10.79 13.49 -9.74
C GLY A 17 10.39 13.01 -8.35
N CYS A 18 9.10 13.00 -8.01
CA CYS A 18 8.64 12.43 -6.74
C CYS A 18 8.66 10.91 -6.76
N ILE A 19 9.06 10.30 -5.65
CA ILE A 19 8.88 8.86 -5.42
C ILE A 19 7.41 8.62 -5.06
N THR A 20 6.69 7.88 -5.90
CA THR A 20 5.26 7.60 -5.73
C THR A 20 5.06 6.19 -5.18
N LEU A 21 4.25 6.09 -4.12
CA LEU A 21 4.01 4.84 -3.40
C LEU A 21 2.51 4.66 -3.21
N ALA A 22 2.01 3.45 -3.43
CA ALA A 22 0.68 3.04 -3.01
C ALA A 22 0.82 1.94 -1.96
N ILE A 23 0.42 2.21 -0.73
CA ILE A 23 0.54 1.31 0.42
C ILE A 23 -0.86 1.11 1.01
N HIS A 24 -1.33 -0.14 1.05
CA HIS A 24 -2.69 -0.45 1.49
C HIS A 24 -2.70 -1.60 2.50
N PRO A 25 -3.11 -1.36 3.77
CA PRO A 25 -3.36 -2.44 4.72
C PRO A 25 -4.52 -3.32 4.25
N ALA A 26 -4.31 -4.63 4.20
CA ALA A 26 -5.30 -5.63 3.80
C ALA A 26 -6.25 -5.97 4.96
N MET A 27 -6.94 -4.95 5.48
CA MET A 27 -7.93 -5.09 6.55
C MET A 27 -9.05 -4.08 6.40
N THR A 28 -10.18 -4.37 7.04
CA THR A 28 -11.30 -3.44 7.19
C THR A 28 -11.14 -2.62 8.47
N PHE A 29 -11.17 -1.30 8.31
CA PHE A 29 -11.27 -0.34 9.42
C PHE A 29 -12.74 -0.18 9.80
N VAL A 30 -13.03 -0.28 11.08
CA VAL A 30 -14.36 -0.06 11.66
C VAL A 30 -14.48 1.31 12.33
N GLY A 31 -13.37 2.05 12.46
CA GLY A 31 -13.32 3.41 12.97
C GLY A 31 -13.08 3.51 14.48
N THR A 32 -12.53 2.47 15.11
CA THR A 32 -12.19 2.45 16.54
C THR A 32 -10.68 2.55 16.76
N GLU A 33 -10.25 2.90 17.98
CA GLU A 33 -8.82 2.93 18.32
C GLU A 33 -8.14 1.57 18.14
N GLU A 34 -8.87 0.47 18.36
CA GLU A 34 -8.39 -0.90 18.16
C GLU A 34 -7.94 -1.19 16.72
N ASP A 35 -8.42 -0.42 15.72
CA ASP A 35 -7.94 -0.58 14.34
C ASP A 35 -6.44 -0.26 14.21
N VAL A 36 -5.90 0.61 15.05
CA VAL A 36 -4.47 0.95 15.05
C VAL A 36 -3.64 -0.22 15.55
N ASP A 37 -4.07 -0.88 16.63
CA ASP A 37 -3.38 -2.05 17.18
C ASP A 37 -3.37 -3.21 16.17
N ARG A 38 -4.47 -3.37 15.42
CA ARG A 38 -4.63 -4.39 14.38
C ARG A 38 -3.75 -4.18 13.16
N LEU A 39 -3.13 -3.02 12.97
CA LEU A 39 -2.16 -2.81 11.88
C LEU A 39 -0.93 -3.71 12.04
N ARG A 40 -0.54 -4.02 13.28
CA ARG A 40 0.57 -4.94 13.55
C ARG A 40 0.19 -6.35 13.09
N GLY A 41 1.07 -6.98 12.31
CA GLY A 41 0.84 -8.29 11.71
C GLY A 41 -0.15 -8.29 10.53
N THR A 42 -0.75 -7.15 10.17
CA THR A 42 -1.60 -7.06 8.97
C THR A 42 -0.72 -7.02 7.72
N GLY A 43 -1.14 -7.71 6.67
CA GLY A 43 -0.49 -7.64 5.36
C GLY A 43 -0.72 -6.28 4.68
N PHE A 44 0.30 -5.70 4.04
CA PHE A 44 0.20 -4.46 3.28
C PHE A 44 0.56 -4.68 1.82
N GLY A 45 -0.39 -4.41 0.93
CA GLY A 45 -0.19 -4.41 -0.51
C GLY A 45 0.52 -3.14 -0.97
N ILE A 46 1.69 -3.31 -1.57
CA ILE A 46 2.57 -2.23 -2.04
C ILE A 46 2.68 -2.23 -3.56
N THR A 47 2.53 -1.04 -4.15
CA THR A 47 2.92 -0.77 -5.55
C THR A 47 3.84 0.45 -5.54
N ALA A 48 4.95 0.33 -6.26
CA ALA A 48 5.95 1.37 -6.41
C ALA A 48 6.48 1.34 -7.85
N GLY A 49 7.03 2.46 -8.32
CA GLY A 49 7.48 2.60 -9.71
C GLY A 49 8.78 1.86 -10.01
N ASP A 50 9.59 1.61 -8.98
CA ASP A 50 10.88 0.95 -9.07
C ASP A 50 11.24 0.23 -7.75
N GLU A 51 12.41 -0.41 -7.74
CA GLU A 51 12.94 -1.15 -6.59
C GLU A 51 13.27 -0.23 -5.40
N ILE A 52 13.66 1.03 -5.66
CA ILE A 52 13.99 2.00 -4.61
C ILE A 52 12.71 2.39 -3.86
N GLY A 53 11.66 2.76 -4.59
CA GLY A 53 10.35 3.06 -4.03
C GLY A 53 9.78 1.86 -3.28
N TYR A 54 9.94 0.64 -3.82
CA TYR A 54 9.52 -0.56 -3.12
C TYR A 54 10.25 -0.76 -1.79
N ALA A 55 11.58 -0.59 -1.76
CA ALA A 55 12.36 -0.71 -0.52
C ALA A 55 11.96 0.34 0.53
N ILE A 56 11.64 1.56 0.11
CA ILE A 56 11.12 2.62 0.98
C ILE A 56 9.76 2.22 1.56
N ALA A 57 8.82 1.82 0.71
CA ALA A 57 7.49 1.39 1.16
C ALA A 57 7.55 0.16 2.08
N GLN A 58 8.45 -0.79 1.78
CA GLN A 58 8.68 -1.96 2.62
C GLN A 58 9.16 -1.55 4.01
N SER A 59 10.13 -0.64 4.10
CA SER A 59 10.64 -0.13 5.37
C SER A 59 9.54 0.54 6.21
N LEU A 60 8.70 1.36 5.59
CA LEU A 60 7.57 2.02 6.26
C LEU A 60 6.56 1.02 6.84
N VAL A 61 6.24 -0.03 6.09
CA VAL A 61 5.33 -1.09 6.57
C VAL A 61 5.94 -1.86 7.74
N LEU A 62 7.22 -2.22 7.65
CA LEU A 62 7.93 -2.94 8.71
C LEU A 62 8.05 -2.11 9.99
N GLU A 63 8.26 -0.80 9.88
CA GLU A 63 8.32 0.12 11.03
C GLU A 63 7.00 0.17 11.81
N ILE A 64 5.87 0.11 11.11
CA ILE A 64 4.53 0.03 11.70
C ILE A 64 4.24 -1.39 12.24
N GLY A 65 5.06 -2.39 11.87
CA GLY A 65 4.93 -3.78 12.29
C GLY A 65 4.00 -4.61 11.42
N GLY A 66 3.70 -4.16 10.19
CA GLY A 66 2.92 -4.91 9.20
C GLY A 66 3.78 -5.83 8.34
N GLU A 67 3.14 -6.61 7.48
CA GLU A 67 3.78 -7.57 6.57
C GLU A 67 3.69 -7.09 5.10
N PRO A 68 4.79 -6.60 4.50
CA PRO A 68 4.75 -6.04 3.15
C PRO A 68 4.72 -7.11 2.06
N PHE A 69 3.91 -6.90 1.02
CA PHE A 69 3.94 -7.71 -0.20
C PHE A 69 3.67 -6.86 -1.46
N ARG A 70 4.10 -7.37 -2.62
CA ARG A 70 3.94 -6.66 -3.91
C ARG A 70 2.56 -6.86 -4.49
N VAL A 71 2.01 -5.77 -5.03
CA VAL A 71 0.83 -5.75 -5.88
C VAL A 71 1.21 -5.00 -7.16
N ARG A 72 0.99 -5.63 -8.31
CA ARG A 72 1.18 -4.96 -9.60
C ARG A 72 0.12 -3.88 -9.80
N GLU A 73 0.46 -2.81 -10.51
CA GLU A 73 -0.47 -1.72 -10.82
C GLU A 73 -1.77 -2.23 -11.47
N ASP A 74 -1.64 -3.08 -12.48
CA ASP A 74 -2.76 -3.68 -13.22
C ASP A 74 -3.60 -4.67 -12.40
N ALA A 75 -3.05 -5.18 -11.30
CA ALA A 75 -3.74 -6.10 -10.41
C ALA A 75 -4.51 -5.40 -9.27
N ARG A 76 -4.38 -4.07 -9.10
CA ARG A 76 -4.93 -3.34 -7.96
C ARG A 76 -6.44 -3.49 -7.80
N THR A 77 -7.19 -3.44 -8.89
CA THR A 77 -8.65 -3.64 -8.85
C THR A 77 -9.02 -5.04 -8.37
N LEU A 78 -8.36 -6.08 -8.91
CA LEU A 78 -8.59 -7.47 -8.50
C LEU A 78 -8.13 -7.72 -7.06
N TYR A 79 -6.97 -7.21 -6.68
CA TYR A 79 -6.45 -7.24 -5.32
C TYR A 79 -7.46 -6.66 -4.33
N HIS A 80 -8.04 -5.49 -4.62
CA HIS A 80 -9.01 -4.88 -3.73
C HIS A 80 -10.31 -5.68 -3.67
N ALA A 81 -10.78 -6.18 -4.82
CA ALA A 81 -11.98 -7.01 -4.87
C ALA A 81 -11.84 -8.31 -4.07
N ALA A 82 -10.64 -8.90 -4.00
CA ALA A 82 -10.37 -10.11 -3.22
C ALA A 82 -10.36 -9.88 -1.70
N LEU A 83 -10.29 -8.62 -1.25
CA LEU A 83 -10.32 -8.24 0.16
C LEU A 83 -11.70 -7.74 0.64
N ALA A 84 -12.65 -7.59 -0.28
CA ALA A 84 -13.98 -7.03 -0.02
C ALA A 84 -14.99 -8.09 0.43
#